data_AF-A0A351QVN7-F1
#
_entry.id   AF-A0A351QVN7-F1
#
_cell.length_a   1.000
_cell.length_b   1.000
_cell.length_c   1.000
_cell.angle_alpha   90.00
_cell.angle_beta   90.00
_cell.angle_gamma   90.00
#
_symmetry.space_group_name_H-M   'P 1'
#
loop_
_entity.id
_entity.type
_entity.pdbx_description
1 polymer ?
#
loop_
_entity_poly.entity_id
_entity_poly.type
_entity_poly.pdbx_seq_one_letter_code
_entity_poly.pdbx_strand_id
1 'polypeptide(L)' 'MDFMDSKLNYMQDNSLPKILKDYLSYLSSVKGVSSNTLVAYAYDLTLFFKFLKV' A
#
# COMPACT_ATOMS: atom_id res chain seq x y z
N MET A 1 -2.61 -18.48 10.64
CA MET A 1 -2.24 -17.49 9.61
C MET A 1 -3.36 -16.47 9.62
N ASP A 2 -3.18 -15.39 10.37
CA ASP A 2 -4.30 -14.52 10.73
C ASP A 2 -4.67 -13.64 9.52
N PHE A 3 -5.94 -13.30 9.38
CA PHE A 3 -6.49 -12.55 8.23
C PHE A 3 -5.76 -11.20 8.00
N MET A 4 -5.16 -10.65 9.07
CA MET A 4 -4.34 -9.43 9.06
C MET A 4 -2.96 -9.58 8.38
N ASP A 5 -2.35 -10.77 8.40
CA ASP A 5 -1.05 -11.01 7.75
C ASP A 5 -1.14 -10.90 6.21
N SER A 6 -2.32 -11.18 5.65
CA SER A 6 -2.57 -11.09 4.20
C SER A 6 -2.58 -9.64 3.68
N LYS A 7 -2.94 -8.67 4.53
CA LYS A 7 -3.17 -7.25 4.16
C LYS A 7 -1.90 -6.40 4.16
N LEU A 8 -0.79 -6.90 4.71
CA LEU A 8 0.50 -6.20 4.72
C LEU A 8 1.45 -6.67 3.61
N ASN A 9 1.12 -7.77 2.93
CA ASN A 9 1.94 -8.32 1.84
C ASN A 9 2.08 -7.38 0.63
N TYR A 10 1.24 -6.33 0.50
CA TYR A 10 1.36 -5.36 -0.59
C TYR A 10 2.57 -4.43 -0.42
N MET A 11 2.96 -4.08 0.81
CA MET A 11 4.15 -3.24 1.01
C MET A 11 5.44 -3.95 0.60
N GLN A 12 5.42 -5.29 0.56
CA GLN A 12 6.52 -6.13 0.11
C GLN A 12 6.35 -6.62 -1.34
N ASP A 13 5.28 -6.23 -2.03
CA ASP A 13 5.08 -6.56 -3.43
C ASP A 13 6.08 -5.79 -4.29
N ASN A 14 7.06 -6.52 -4.84
CA ASN A 14 8.08 -5.95 -5.71
C ASN A 14 7.54 -5.46 -7.06
N SER A 15 6.31 -5.84 -7.43
CA SER A 15 5.64 -5.34 -8.63
C SER A 15 5.04 -3.95 -8.48
N LEU A 16 4.91 -3.43 -7.25
CA LEU A 16 4.36 -2.09 -7.07
C LEU A 16 5.33 -1.00 -7.54
N PRO A 17 4.83 0.01 -8.27
CA PRO A 17 5.62 1.16 -8.67
C PRO A 17 6.30 1.83 -7.45
N LYS A 18 7.56 2.23 -7.62
CA LYS A 18 8.34 2.89 -6.55
C LYS A 18 7.60 4.10 -5.94
N ILE A 19 6.92 4.89 -6.78
CA ILE A 19 6.15 6.06 -6.34
C ILE A 19 5.05 5.71 -5.34
N LEU A 20 4.39 4.55 -5.50
CA LEU A 20 3.37 4.09 -4.57
C LEU A 20 4.00 3.71 -3.22
N LYS A 21 5.14 3.02 -3.24
CA LYS A 21 5.87 2.65 -2.02
C LYS A 21 6.31 3.87 -1.23
N ASP A 22 6.89 4.86 -1.93
CA ASP A 22 7.33 6.12 -1.33
C ASP A 22 6.15 6.88 -0.73
N TYR A 23 5.01 6.92 -1.42
CA TYR A 23 3.79 7.58 -0.92
C TYR A 23 3.21 6.89 0.32
N LEU A 24 3.14 5.56 0.32
CA LEU A 24 2.67 4.80 1.50
C LEU A 24 3.61 4.99 2.70
N SER A 25 4.92 5.05 2.48
CA SER A 25 5.90 5.37 3.53
C SER A 25 5.72 6.79 4.08
N TYR A 26 5.41 7.77 3.22
CA TYR A 26 5.08 9.13 3.67
C TYR A 26 3.79 9.14 4.50
N LEU A 27 2.74 8.42 4.08
CA LEU A 27 1.49 8.33 4.82
C LEU A 27 1.69 7.75 6.23
N SER A 28 2.50 6.70 6.35
CA SER A 28 2.76 6.06 7.64
C SER A 28 3.72 6.86 8.52
N SER A 29 4.87 7.28 8.00
CA SER A 29 5.95 7.86 8.80
C SER A 29 5.79 9.37 9.05
N VAL A 30 5.16 10.10 8.13
CA VAL A 30 5.05 11.57 8.21
C VAL A 30 3.64 12.00 8.56
N LYS A 31 2.62 11.45 7.87
CA LYS A 31 1.22 11.81 8.14
C LYS A 31 0.63 11.11 9.35
N GLY A 32 1.25 10.01 9.81
CA GLY A 32 0.81 9.25 10.98
C GLY A 32 -0.61 8.68 10.83
N VAL A 33 -1.01 8.30 9.61
CA VAL A 33 -2.35 7.74 9.39
C VAL A 33 -2.50 6.39 10.07
N SER A 34 -3.74 6.03 10.43
CA SER A 34 -4.01 4.72 11.03
C SER A 34 -3.63 3.56 10.08
N SER A 35 -3.31 2.39 10.63
CA SER A 35 -3.03 1.20 9.84
C SER A 35 -4.18 0.82 8.90
N ASN A 36 -5.44 1.01 9.33
CA ASN A 36 -6.60 0.75 8.49
C ASN A 36 -6.65 1.69 7.28
N THR A 37 -6.36 2.97 7.50
CA THR A 37 -6.26 3.98 6.43
C THR A 37 -5.13 3.62 5.48
N LEU A 38 -3.94 3.32 6.00
CA LEU A 38 -2.78 2.95 5.18
C LEU A 38 -3.07 1.75 4.27
N VAL A 39 -3.74 0.73 4.79
CA VAL A 39 -4.09 -0.46 4.04
C VAL A 39 -5.17 -0.19 2.98
N ALA A 40 -6.17 0.64 3.29
CA ALA A 40 -7.17 1.04 2.29
C ALA A 40 -6.51 1.76 1.10
N TYR A 41 -5.64 2.74 1.38
CA TYR A 41 -4.86 3.43 0.34
C TYR A 41 -3.97 2.47 -0.45
N ALA A 42 -3.29 1.54 0.22
CA ALA A 42 -2.46 0.55 -0.46
C ALA A 42 -3.27 -0.31 -1.43
N TYR A 43 -4.46 -0.75 -1.02
CA TYR A 43 -5.35 -1.56 -1.87
C TYR A 43 -5.85 -0.76 -3.08
N ASP A 44 -6.45 0.40 -2.86
CA ASP A 44 -7.09 1.19 -3.91
C ASP A 44 -6.06 1.68 -4.94
N LEU A 45 -4.91 2.18 -4.47
CA LEU A 45 -3.86 2.67 -5.36
C LEU A 45 -3.19 1.52 -6.11
N THR A 46 -2.95 0.37 -5.47
CA THR A 46 -2.44 -0.81 -6.17
C THR A 46 -3.35 -1.21 -7.32
N LEU A 47 -4.67 -1.25 -7.08
CA LEU A 47 -5.65 -1.57 -8.12
C LEU A 47 -5.65 -0.52 -9.23
N PHE A 48 -5.56 0.76 -8.87
CA PHE A 48 -5.48 1.86 -9.82
C PHE A 48 -4.23 1.78 -10.72
N PHE A 49 -3.04 1.56 -10.16
CA PHE A 49 -1.81 1.41 -10.95
C PHE A 49 -1.84 0.16 -11.85
N LYS A 50 -2.40 -0.96 -11.36
CA LYS A 50 -2.63 -2.16 -12.17
C LYS A 50 -3.57 -1.89 -13.35
N PHE A 51 -4.64 -1.12 -13.13
CA PHE A 51 -5.55 -0.68 -14.21
C PHE A 51 -4.81 0.16 -15.26
N LEU A 52 -3.91 1.03 -14.83
CA LEU A 52 -3.07 1.84 -15.72
C LEU A 52 -1.96 1.04 -16.43
N LYS A 53 -1.70 -0.21 -16.04
CA LYS A 53 -0.59 -1.07 -16.52
C LYS A 53 0.79 -0.44 -16.29
N VAL A 54 0.98 0.16 -15.11
CA VAL A 54 2.24 0.78 -14.64
C VAL A 54 2.86 -0.07 -13.55
#